data_AF-A0A969VG81-F1
#
_entry.id   AF-A0A969VG81-F1
#
_cell.length_a   1.000
_cell.length_b   1.000
_cell.length_c   1.000
_cell.angle_alpha   90.00
_cell.angle_beta   90.00
_cell.angle_gamma   90.00
#
_symmetry.space_group_name_H-M   'P 1'
#
loop_
_entity.id
_entity.type
_entity.pdbx_description
1 polymer ?
#
loop_
_entity_poly.entity_id
_entity_poly.type
_entity_poly.pdbx_seq_one_letter_code
_entity_poly.pdbx_strand_id
1 'polypeptide(L)'
;MPRAKLPAYIITLDSTVTKVEPNGDIYYDIAYSNVDIQGDAQTKPELIKVISKQIEQLENFTGSAVIDNQGIVKNINYAIPAKVDVNIKFLVEQLSNSLQQLSSPVPQEAVGIGAKWQINSETDINGINLKQTTTYELVNIKDNVATLNVDLQQQEKSSQVIDYPGLPLDGILTLQSFKGSAKGKATIQLDKVMPVNSQLAFSC
;
A
#
# COMPACT_ATOMS: atom_id res chain seq x y z
N MET A 1 -6.42 16.65 -21.91
CA MET A 1 -6.40 17.62 -20.79
C MET A 1 -5.12 17.38 -19.99
N PRO A 2 -4.39 18.41 -19.54
CA PRO A 2 -3.24 18.20 -18.68
C PRO A 2 -3.72 17.57 -17.37
N ARG A 3 -3.16 16.42 -16.98
CA ARG A 3 -3.41 15.83 -15.66
C ARG A 3 -2.87 16.81 -14.62
N ALA A 4 -3.74 17.34 -13.77
CA ALA A 4 -3.29 18.10 -12.61
C ALA A 4 -2.36 17.19 -11.80
N LYS A 5 -1.14 17.66 -11.54
CA LYS A 5 -0.15 16.92 -10.75
C LYS A 5 -0.60 16.97 -9.30
N LEU A 6 -0.92 15.82 -8.72
CA LEU A 6 -1.22 15.73 -7.30
C LEU A 6 0.05 16.08 -6.50
N PRO A 7 -0.07 16.88 -5.42
CA PRO A 7 1.07 17.15 -4.56
C PRO A 7 1.55 15.85 -3.91
N ALA A 8 2.86 15.76 -3.65
CA ALA A 8 3.37 14.66 -2.85
C ALA A 8 2.90 14.83 -1.41
N TYR A 9 2.75 13.73 -0.68
CA TYR A 9 2.41 13.75 0.73
C TYR A 9 3.13 12.63 1.47
N ILE A 10 3.40 12.85 2.76
CA ILE A 10 4.02 11.90 3.68
C ILE A 10 3.00 11.60 4.76
N ILE A 11 2.63 10.33 4.91
CA ILE A 11 1.74 9.88 5.99
C ILE A 11 2.59 9.13 7.02
N THR A 12 2.44 9.51 8.28
CA THR A 12 3.01 8.79 9.43
C THR A 12 1.98 7.80 9.94
N LEU A 13 2.39 6.54 9.98
CA LEU A 13 1.60 5.44 10.52
C LEU A 13 2.34 4.87 11.73
N ASP A 14 1.66 4.86 12.87
CA ASP A 14 2.11 4.17 14.06
C ASP A 14 1.51 2.77 14.11
N SER A 15 2.33 1.77 14.44
CA SER A 15 1.90 0.39 14.59
C SER A 15 2.32 -0.16 15.95
N THR A 16 1.39 -0.79 16.67
CA THR A 16 1.66 -1.40 17.98
C THR A 16 1.21 -2.85 18.00
N VAL A 17 2.14 -3.79 18.21
CA VAL A 17 1.82 -5.21 18.38
C VAL A 17 1.05 -5.40 19.68
N THR A 18 -0.16 -5.96 19.59
CA THR A 18 -1.04 -6.20 20.73
C THR A 18 -1.00 -7.64 21.19
N LYS A 19 -0.81 -8.59 20.27
CA LYS A 19 -0.78 -10.03 20.57
C LYS A 19 0.03 -10.79 19.52
N VAL A 20 0.77 -11.80 19.97
CA VAL A 20 1.37 -12.83 19.11
C VAL A 20 0.81 -14.18 19.55
N GLU A 21 0.19 -14.90 18.63
CA GLU A 21 -0.38 -16.22 18.89
C GLU A 21 0.63 -17.35 18.66
N PRO A 22 0.47 -18.52 19.31
CA PRO A 22 1.37 -19.65 19.12
C PRO A 22 1.44 -20.18 17.69
N ASN A 23 0.42 -19.92 16.87
CA ASN A 23 0.40 -20.28 15.45
C ASN A 23 1.23 -19.33 14.56
N GLY A 24 1.81 -18.27 15.14
CA GLY A 24 2.58 -17.26 14.42
C GLY A 24 1.77 -16.04 13.98
N ASP A 25 0.48 -15.94 14.32
CA ASP A 25 -0.35 -14.78 13.97
C ASP A 25 -0.03 -13.60 14.87
N ILE A 26 0.23 -12.46 14.25
CA ILE A 26 0.63 -11.21 14.90
C ILE A 26 -0.50 -10.20 14.71
N TYR A 27 -1.10 -9.81 15.83
CA TYR A 27 -2.13 -8.79 15.91
C TYR A 27 -1.47 -7.47 16.27
N TYR A 28 -1.80 -6.41 15.54
CA TYR A 28 -1.30 -5.09 15.82
C TYR A 28 -2.34 -4.02 15.49
N ASP A 29 -2.32 -2.95 16.29
CA ASP A 29 -3.11 -1.76 16.03
C ASP A 29 -2.32 -0.83 15.12
N ILE A 30 -3.04 -0.11 14.26
CA ILE A 30 -2.52 0.93 13.38
C ILE A 30 -3.23 2.25 13.65
N ALA A 31 -2.48 3.34 13.67
CA ALA A 31 -3.02 4.69 13.79
C ALA A 31 -2.30 5.62 12.83
N TYR A 32 -3.06 6.46 12.12
CA TYR A 32 -2.48 7.55 11.34
C TYR A 32 -2.26 8.73 12.29
N SER A 33 -1.02 9.13 12.51
CA SER A 33 -0.69 10.13 13.54
C SER A 33 -0.30 11.49 12.98
N ASN A 34 0.12 11.54 11.71
CA ASN A 34 0.47 12.80 11.07
C ASN A 34 0.42 12.65 9.55
N VAL A 35 0.05 13.72 8.85
CA VAL A 35 0.25 13.79 7.41
C VAL A 35 0.81 15.15 7.00
N ASP A 36 1.91 15.11 6.26
CA ASP A 36 2.59 16.28 5.70
C ASP A 36 2.37 16.35 4.19
N ILE A 37 1.82 17.46 3.70
CA ILE A 37 1.61 17.67 2.27
C ILE A 37 2.78 18.47 1.72
N GLN A 38 3.57 17.81 0.89
CA GLN A 38 4.64 18.43 0.13
C GLN A 38 4.08 19.02 -1.17
N GLY A 39 3.55 20.23 -1.06
CA GLY A 39 3.15 21.03 -2.22
C GLY A 39 4.38 21.43 -3.05
N ASP A 40 4.27 21.35 -4.38
CA ASP A 40 5.23 22.01 -5.27
C ASP A 40 4.73 23.42 -5.65
N ALA A 41 5.63 24.27 -6.16
CA ALA A 41 5.32 25.67 -6.51
C ALA A 41 4.19 25.82 -7.56
N GLN A 42 3.78 24.73 -8.21
CA GLN A 42 2.71 24.72 -9.21
C GLN A 42 1.37 24.24 -8.63
N THR A 43 1.36 23.74 -7.40
CA THR A 43 0.14 23.28 -6.75
C THR A 43 -0.66 24.50 -6.25
N LYS A 44 -1.90 24.65 -6.73
CA LYS A 44 -2.77 25.77 -6.33
C LYS A 44 -3.01 25.73 -4.81
N PRO A 45 -2.87 26.86 -4.08
CA PRO A 45 -3.08 26.91 -2.63
C PRO A 45 -4.47 26.41 -2.19
N GLU A 46 -5.50 26.63 -3.01
CA GLU A 46 -6.86 26.14 -2.80
C GLU A 46 -6.92 24.61 -2.79
N LEU A 47 -6.17 23.95 -3.66
CA LEU A 47 -6.10 22.49 -3.73
C LEU A 47 -5.36 21.91 -2.51
N ILE A 48 -4.25 22.54 -2.10
CA ILE A 48 -3.53 22.15 -0.88
C ILE A 48 -4.48 22.21 0.31
N LYS A 49 -5.23 23.32 0.48
CA LYS A 49 -6.16 23.50 1.60
C LYS A 49 -7.29 22.46 1.62
N VAL A 50 -7.81 22.07 0.46
CA VAL A 50 -8.83 21.01 0.36
C VAL A 50 -8.25 19.65 0.75
N ILE A 51 -7.06 19.31 0.24
CA ILE A 51 -6.38 18.05 0.54
C ILE A 51 -6.00 17.99 2.03
N SER A 52 -5.44 19.06 2.60
CA SER A 52 -5.12 19.16 4.05
C SER A 52 -6.34 18.84 4.90
N LYS A 53 -7.48 19.48 4.61
CA LYS A 53 -8.71 19.27 5.39
C LYS A 53 -9.26 17.85 5.30
N GLN A 54 -9.12 17.20 4.15
CA GLN A 54 -9.54 15.80 3.98
C GLN A 54 -8.60 14.85 4.74
N ILE A 55 -7.31 15.15 4.71
CA ILE A 55 -6.27 14.34 5.31
C ILE A 55 -6.22 14.50 6.84
N GLU A 56 -6.46 15.68 7.40
CA GLU A 56 -6.59 15.90 8.86
C GLU A 56 -7.68 14.99 9.46
N GLN A 57 -8.70 14.64 8.68
CA GLN A 57 -9.73 13.70 9.13
C GLN A 57 -9.17 12.30 9.34
N LEU A 58 -8.08 11.92 8.64
CA LEU A 58 -7.41 10.63 8.80
C LEU A 58 -6.70 10.48 10.15
N GLU A 59 -6.30 11.57 10.82
CA GLU A 59 -5.56 11.47 12.10
C GLU A 59 -6.37 10.79 13.22
N ASN A 60 -7.69 10.69 13.06
CA ASN A 60 -8.57 9.98 13.99
C ASN A 60 -8.86 8.53 13.55
N PHE A 61 -8.26 8.07 12.46
CA PHE A 61 -8.47 6.72 11.97
C PHE A 61 -7.52 5.76 12.67
N THR A 62 -8.13 4.81 13.35
CA THR A 62 -7.46 3.66 13.93
C THR A 62 -7.93 2.39 13.24
N GLY A 63 -7.06 1.40 13.17
CA GLY A 63 -7.39 0.09 12.68
C GLY A 63 -6.67 -1.00 13.46
N SER A 64 -7.06 -2.23 13.20
CA SER A 64 -6.38 -3.43 13.69
C SER A 64 -6.08 -4.31 12.50
N ALA A 65 -4.89 -4.89 12.45
CA ALA A 65 -4.47 -5.79 11.39
C ALA A 65 -3.91 -7.09 11.98
N VAL A 66 -3.99 -8.14 11.16
CA VAL A 66 -3.42 -9.46 11.46
C VAL A 66 -2.52 -9.84 10.30
N ILE A 67 -1.26 -10.14 10.63
CA ILE A 67 -0.31 -10.77 9.71
C ILE A 67 0.10 -12.13 10.26
N ASP A 68 0.58 -13.02 9.40
CA ASP A 68 1.29 -14.20 9.86
C ASP A 68 2.80 -13.93 10.06
N ASN A 69 3.53 -14.96 10.48
CA ASN A 69 4.97 -14.92 10.70
C ASN A 69 5.80 -14.75 9.41
N GLN A 70 5.18 -14.86 8.24
CA GLN A 70 5.81 -14.57 6.95
C GLN A 70 5.52 -13.14 6.50
N GLY A 71 4.71 -12.38 7.25
CA GLY A 71 4.29 -11.03 6.91
C GLY A 71 3.05 -10.97 6.03
N ILE A 72 2.41 -12.10 5.69
CA ILE A 72 1.21 -12.12 4.85
C ILE A 72 0.06 -11.49 5.64
N VAL A 73 -0.59 -10.48 5.05
CA VAL A 73 -1.76 -9.84 5.63
C VAL A 73 -2.95 -10.79 5.54
N LYS A 74 -3.49 -11.18 6.70
CA LYS A 74 -4.71 -12.00 6.82
C LYS A 74 -5.97 -11.15 6.92
N ASN A 75 -5.88 -10.03 7.62
CA ASN A 75 -7.01 -9.12 7.82
C ASN A 75 -6.54 -7.70 8.14
N ILE A 76 -7.30 -6.71 7.69
CA ILE A 76 -7.19 -5.31 8.12
C ILE A 76 -8.60 -4.80 8.37
N ASN A 77 -8.83 -4.28 9.56
CA ASN A 77 -10.10 -3.69 9.96
C ASN A 77 -9.89 -2.25 10.38
N TYR A 78 -10.66 -1.32 9.81
CA TYR A 78 -10.61 0.10 10.18
C TYR A 78 -11.86 0.48 10.96
N ALA A 79 -11.66 1.21 12.07
CA ALA A 79 -12.74 1.88 12.75
C ALA A 79 -13.10 3.17 11.99
N ILE A 80 -13.88 3.05 10.91
CA ILE A 80 -14.37 4.20 10.15
C ILE A 80 -15.61 4.77 10.86
N PRO A 81 -15.61 6.05 11.29
CA PRO A 81 -16.81 6.66 11.86
C PRO A 81 -17.99 6.67 10.88
N ALA A 82 -19.21 6.40 11.35
CA ALA A 82 -20.40 6.25 10.50
C ALA A 82 -20.81 7.53 9.71
N LYS A 83 -20.27 8.70 10.06
CA LYS A 83 -20.55 10.01 9.42
C LYS A 83 -19.35 10.53 8.63
N VAL A 84 -18.68 9.66 7.90
CA VAL A 84 -17.54 10.03 7.05
C VAL A 84 -18.00 10.25 5.61
N ASP A 85 -17.46 11.28 4.97
CA ASP A 85 -17.70 11.60 3.56
C ASP A 85 -17.26 10.42 2.66
N VAL A 86 -18.00 10.15 1.56
CA VAL A 86 -17.70 9.02 0.66
C VAL A 86 -16.27 9.09 0.10
N ASN A 87 -15.74 10.30 -0.10
CA ASN A 87 -14.38 10.52 -0.60
C ASN A 87 -13.31 10.06 0.42
N ILE A 88 -13.59 10.18 1.71
CA ILE A 88 -12.67 9.75 2.77
C ILE A 88 -12.70 8.22 2.92
N LYS A 89 -13.88 7.60 2.75
CA LYS A 89 -13.97 6.13 2.71
C LYS A 89 -13.07 5.56 1.61
N PHE A 90 -13.14 6.14 0.41
CA PHE A 90 -12.28 5.79 -0.71
C PHE A 90 -10.79 6.01 -0.40
N LEU A 91 -10.44 7.12 0.25
CA LEU A 91 -9.07 7.40 0.68
C LEU A 91 -8.55 6.30 1.63
N VAL A 92 -9.36 5.87 2.59
CA VAL A 92 -9.02 4.83 3.57
C VAL A 92 -8.85 3.46 2.91
N GLU A 93 -9.73 3.11 1.97
CA GLU A 93 -9.61 1.90 1.17
C GLU A 93 -8.29 1.89 0.37
N GLN A 94 -7.92 3.04 -0.22
CA GLN A 94 -6.67 3.19 -0.94
C GLN A 94 -5.43 3.07 -0.03
N LEU A 95 -5.48 3.62 1.18
CA LEU A 95 -4.41 3.44 2.16
C LEU A 95 -4.32 2.00 2.66
N SER A 96 -5.46 1.33 2.85
CA SER A 96 -5.51 -0.10 3.17
C SER A 96 -4.83 -0.95 2.10
N ASN A 97 -5.16 -0.71 0.83
CA ASN A 97 -4.53 -1.39 -0.30
C ASN A 97 -3.02 -1.11 -0.36
N SER A 98 -2.60 0.11 -0.01
CA SER A 98 -1.18 0.48 0.07
C SER A 98 -0.47 -0.29 1.20
N LEU A 99 -1.11 -0.44 2.36
CA LEU A 99 -0.55 -1.20 3.49
C LEU A 99 -0.43 -2.69 3.19
N GLN A 100 -1.41 -3.27 2.48
CA GLN A 100 -1.30 -4.64 2.00
C GLN A 100 -0.12 -4.83 1.05
N GLN A 101 0.15 -3.84 0.19
CA GLN A 101 1.28 -3.86 -0.74
C GLN A 101 2.64 -3.62 -0.07
N LEU A 102 2.67 -3.01 1.13
CA LEU A 102 3.91 -2.83 1.90
C LEU A 102 4.39 -4.12 2.57
N SER A 103 3.50 -5.12 2.71
CA SER A 103 3.90 -6.46 3.13
C SER A 103 4.91 -7.03 2.13
N SER A 104 6.08 -7.41 2.64
CA SER A 104 7.14 -8.08 1.87
C SER A 104 7.26 -9.52 2.38
N PRO A 105 6.40 -10.44 1.88
CA PRO A 105 6.31 -11.76 2.47
C PRO A 105 7.59 -12.56 2.22
N VAL A 106 8.07 -13.19 3.29
CA VAL A 106 9.25 -14.07 3.26
C VAL A 106 8.82 -15.51 3.00
N PRO A 107 9.66 -16.34 2.33
CA PRO A 107 9.34 -17.75 2.10
C PRO A 107 9.35 -18.56 3.40
N GLN A 108 8.58 -19.67 3.40
CA GLN A 108 8.61 -20.65 4.50
C GLN A 108 9.96 -21.36 4.61
N GLU A 109 10.63 -21.59 3.48
CA GLU A 109 11.96 -22.19 3.42
C GLU A 109 13.01 -21.17 3.86
N ALA A 110 14.03 -21.63 4.59
CA ALA A 110 15.13 -20.77 4.99
C ALA A 110 15.88 -20.26 3.75
N VAL A 111 15.97 -18.93 3.61
CA VAL A 111 16.66 -18.27 2.50
C VAL A 111 17.94 -17.59 2.98
N GLY A 112 18.98 -17.65 2.14
CA GLY A 112 20.26 -16.97 2.35
C GLY A 112 20.48 -15.83 1.35
N ILE A 113 21.56 -15.08 1.55
CA ILE A 113 21.98 -14.03 0.61
C ILE A 113 22.11 -14.60 -0.82
N GLY A 114 21.54 -13.92 -1.80
CA GLY A 114 21.45 -14.33 -3.20
C GLY A 114 20.18 -15.13 -3.55
N ALA A 115 19.41 -15.57 -2.55
CA ALA A 115 18.14 -16.25 -2.80
C ALA A 115 17.14 -15.31 -3.48
N LYS A 116 16.35 -15.87 -4.40
CA LYS A 116 15.28 -15.18 -5.10
C LYS A 116 13.99 -15.96 -4.98
N TRP A 117 12.89 -15.26 -4.75
CA TRP A 117 11.56 -15.85 -4.73
C TRP A 117 10.55 -14.93 -5.40
N GLN A 118 9.45 -15.53 -5.84
CA GLN A 118 8.39 -14.84 -6.55
C GLN A 118 7.07 -15.03 -5.80
N ILE A 119 6.33 -13.94 -5.67
CA ILE A 119 5.00 -13.90 -5.08
C ILE A 119 4.03 -13.44 -6.16
N ASN A 120 3.00 -14.26 -6.41
CA ASN A 120 1.91 -13.92 -7.30
C ASN A 120 0.71 -13.52 -6.44
N SER A 121 0.12 -12.37 -6.74
CA SER A 121 -1.04 -11.84 -6.03
C SER A 121 -2.05 -11.27 -7.03
N GLU A 122 -3.30 -11.17 -6.59
CA GLU A 122 -4.33 -10.41 -7.28
C GLU A 122 -4.65 -9.19 -6.43
N THR A 123 -4.80 -8.03 -7.05
CA THR A 123 -5.13 -6.77 -6.35
C THR A 123 -6.25 -6.08 -7.10
N ASP A 124 -7.24 -5.58 -6.35
CA ASP A 124 -8.24 -4.66 -6.87
C ASP A 124 -7.81 -3.24 -6.50
N ILE A 125 -7.58 -2.41 -7.51
CA ILE A 125 -7.29 -0.99 -7.34
C ILE A 125 -8.42 -0.21 -7.98
N ASN A 126 -9.34 0.29 -7.17
CA ASN A 126 -10.48 1.10 -7.63
C ASN A 126 -11.33 0.39 -8.69
N GLY A 127 -11.67 -0.87 -8.46
CA GLY A 127 -12.45 -1.69 -9.40
C GLY A 127 -11.63 -2.24 -10.56
N ILE A 128 -10.31 -2.02 -10.57
CA ILE A 128 -9.39 -2.60 -11.55
C ILE A 128 -8.69 -3.80 -10.94
N ASN A 129 -9.05 -4.99 -11.44
CA ASN A 129 -8.44 -6.26 -11.06
C ASN A 129 -7.15 -6.48 -11.85
N LEU A 130 -6.04 -6.50 -11.11
CA LEU A 130 -4.69 -6.68 -11.62
C LEU A 130 -4.10 -8.00 -11.13
N LYS A 131 -3.35 -8.65 -12.01
CA LYS A 131 -2.40 -9.69 -11.63
C LYS A 131 -1.07 -9.05 -11.35
N GLN A 132 -0.52 -9.36 -10.19
CA GLN A 132 0.74 -8.83 -9.72
C GLN A 132 1.73 -9.97 -9.49
N THR A 133 2.93 -9.81 -10.05
CA THR A 133 4.07 -10.68 -9.82
C THR A 133 5.16 -9.85 -9.18
N THR A 134 5.57 -10.20 -7.96
CA THR A 134 6.65 -9.53 -7.25
C THR A 134 7.80 -10.50 -7.04
N THR A 135 8.98 -10.16 -7.57
CA THR A 135 10.21 -10.91 -7.37
C THR A 135 11.06 -10.21 -6.33
N TYR A 136 11.45 -10.95 -5.29
CA TYR A 136 12.34 -10.50 -4.25
C TYR A 136 13.69 -11.18 -4.40
N GLU A 137 14.76 -10.45 -4.13
CA GLU A 137 16.11 -10.99 -4.01
C GLU A 137 16.73 -10.51 -2.72
N LEU A 138 17.15 -11.45 -1.87
CA LEU A 138 17.84 -11.14 -0.62
C LEU A 138 19.29 -10.76 -0.92
N VAL A 139 19.63 -9.47 -0.80
CA VAL A 139 20.98 -8.99 -1.14
C VAL A 139 21.89 -8.86 0.07
N ASN A 140 21.32 -8.72 1.26
CA ASN A 140 22.09 -8.58 2.50
C ASN A 140 21.25 -8.98 3.72
N ILE A 141 21.91 -9.56 4.72
CA ILE A 141 21.39 -9.71 6.09
C ILE A 141 22.49 -9.31 7.05
N LYS A 142 22.22 -8.33 7.91
CA LYS A 142 23.13 -7.95 8.99
C LYS A 142 22.32 -7.38 10.16
N ASP A 143 22.70 -7.72 11.39
CA ASP A 143 22.12 -7.14 12.61
C ASP A 143 20.58 -7.22 12.65
N ASN A 144 20.01 -8.35 12.25
CA ASN A 144 18.57 -8.58 12.13
C ASN A 144 17.83 -7.73 11.08
N VAL A 145 18.58 -7.09 10.18
CA VAL A 145 18.06 -6.28 9.08
C VAL A 145 18.37 -6.95 7.74
N ALA A 146 17.33 -7.25 6.98
CA ALA A 146 17.41 -7.77 5.62
C ALA A 146 17.22 -6.64 4.61
N THR A 147 18.04 -6.66 3.54
CA THR A 147 17.85 -5.79 2.38
C THR A 147 17.43 -6.63 1.19
N LEU A 148 16.33 -6.24 0.55
CA LEU A 148 15.78 -6.90 -0.62
C LEU A 148 15.85 -5.97 -1.84
N ASN A 149 16.23 -6.52 -2.99
CA ASN A 149 15.82 -5.94 -4.27
C ASN A 149 14.40 -6.42 -4.57
N VAL A 150 13.58 -5.53 -5.13
CA VAL A 150 12.18 -5.81 -5.48
C VAL A 150 11.96 -5.48 -6.95
N ASP A 151 11.39 -6.42 -7.70
CA ASP A 151 10.94 -6.26 -9.08
C ASP A 151 9.45 -6.62 -9.15
N LEU A 152 8.63 -5.61 -9.39
CA LEU A 152 7.18 -5.68 -9.45
C LEU A 152 6.73 -5.62 -10.90
N GLN A 153 5.86 -6.54 -11.30
CA GLN A 153 5.16 -6.52 -12.59
C GLN A 153 3.66 -6.63 -12.35
N GLN A 154 2.90 -5.79 -13.04
CA GLN A 154 1.45 -5.73 -12.95
C GLN A 154 0.84 -5.74 -14.34
N GLN A 155 -0.25 -6.49 -14.51
CA GLN A 155 -1.01 -6.52 -15.75
C GLN A 155 -2.50 -6.73 -15.51
N GLU A 156 -3.35 -6.27 -16.42
CA GLU A 156 -4.78 -6.55 -16.36
C GLU A 156 -5.07 -8.06 -16.43
N LYS A 157 -6.06 -8.53 -15.65
CA LYS A 157 -6.49 -9.93 -15.72
C LYS A 157 -7.27 -10.22 -17.01
N SER A 158 -8.11 -9.28 -17.41
CA SER A 158 -8.90 -9.27 -18.65
C SER A 158 -9.44 -7.85 -18.90
N SER A 159 -10.00 -7.59 -20.09
CA SER A 159 -10.85 -6.41 -20.27
C SER A 159 -11.95 -6.40 -19.22
N GLN A 160 -12.15 -5.27 -18.58
CA GLN A 160 -13.05 -5.11 -17.45
C GLN A 160 -13.70 -3.74 -17.49
N VAL A 161 -14.96 -3.69 -17.04
CA VAL A 161 -15.65 -2.42 -16.82
C VAL A 161 -15.12 -1.81 -15.54
N ILE A 162 -14.72 -0.55 -15.59
CA ILE A 162 -14.23 0.19 -14.43
C ILE A 162 -15.42 0.91 -13.80
N ASP A 163 -15.74 0.54 -12.57
CA ASP A 163 -16.67 1.31 -11.74
C ASP A 163 -15.88 2.33 -10.93
N TYR A 164 -15.80 3.56 -11.41
CA TYR A 164 -15.08 4.63 -10.73
C TYR A 164 -16.06 5.55 -10.00
N PRO A 165 -16.12 5.51 -8.65
CA PRO A 165 -17.05 6.34 -7.89
C PRO A 165 -16.75 7.84 -8.08
N GLY A 166 -17.76 8.62 -8.45
CA GLY A 166 -17.68 10.07 -8.57
C GLY A 166 -17.46 10.63 -9.99
N LEU A 167 -17.38 9.79 -11.02
CA LEU A 167 -17.45 10.25 -12.41
C LEU A 167 -18.92 10.35 -12.86
N PRO A 168 -19.43 11.55 -13.22
CA PRO A 168 -20.73 11.69 -13.86
C PRO A 168 -20.59 11.27 -15.33
N LEU A 169 -20.45 9.98 -15.57
CA LEU A 169 -20.45 9.43 -16.92
C LEU A 169 -21.74 8.65 -17.09
N ASP A 170 -22.62 9.12 -17.96
CA ASP A 170 -23.73 8.36 -18.52
C ASP A 170 -23.23 7.21 -19.43
N GLY A 171 -21.99 6.74 -19.25
CA GLY A 171 -21.26 5.86 -20.15
C GLY A 171 -20.40 4.82 -19.42
N ILE A 172 -20.22 3.67 -20.07
CA ILE A 172 -19.43 2.55 -19.58
C ILE A 172 -17.95 2.83 -19.87
N LEU A 173 -17.12 2.84 -18.82
CA LEU A 173 -15.66 2.85 -18.95
C LEU A 173 -15.14 1.42 -19.03
N THR A 174 -14.42 1.08 -20.10
CA THR A 174 -13.79 -0.23 -20.25
C THR A 174 -12.29 -0.09 -20.26
N LEU A 175 -11.59 -0.85 -19.41
CA LEU A 175 -10.14 -0.98 -19.45
C LEU A 175 -9.75 -1.79 -20.68
N GLN A 176 -9.02 -1.17 -21.61
CA GLN A 176 -8.50 -1.86 -22.80
C GLN A 176 -7.23 -2.64 -22.50
N SER A 177 -6.25 -2.01 -21.84
CA SER A 177 -5.02 -2.67 -21.38
C SER A 177 -4.37 -1.88 -20.24
N PHE A 178 -3.60 -2.57 -19.39
CA PHE A 178 -2.81 -1.99 -18.33
C PHE A 178 -1.55 -2.83 -18.09
N LYS A 179 -0.37 -2.27 -18.36
CA LYS A 179 0.89 -2.89 -17.95
C LYS A 179 1.67 -1.90 -17.11
N GLY A 180 2.11 -2.36 -15.94
CA GLY A 180 2.92 -1.59 -15.02
C GLY A 180 4.12 -2.41 -14.58
N SER A 181 5.23 -1.73 -14.34
CA SER A 181 6.40 -2.34 -13.71
C SER A 181 6.97 -1.38 -12.67
N ALA A 182 7.57 -1.91 -11.61
CA ALA A 182 8.33 -1.11 -10.67
C ALA A 182 9.57 -1.86 -10.21
N LYS A 183 10.66 -1.13 -9.98
CA LYS A 183 11.87 -1.71 -9.39
C LYS A 183 12.32 -0.90 -8.20
N GLY A 184 12.94 -1.56 -7.23
CA GLY A 184 13.37 -0.85 -6.05
C GLY A 184 14.02 -1.71 -4.98
N LYS A 185 14.05 -1.16 -3.78
CA LYS A 185 14.66 -1.79 -2.62
C LYS A 185 13.74 -1.69 -1.40
N ALA A 186 13.71 -2.76 -0.63
CA ALA A 186 13.07 -2.80 0.67
C ALA A 186 14.09 -3.15 1.76
N THR A 187 13.95 -2.53 2.92
CA THR A 187 14.73 -2.83 4.13
C THR A 187 13.77 -3.28 5.21
N ILE A 188 13.95 -4.51 5.67
CA ILE A 188 13.07 -5.18 6.63
C ILE A 188 13.87 -5.43 7.88
N GLN A 189 13.35 -4.98 9.02
CA GLN A 189 13.83 -5.43 10.31
C GLN A 189 12.99 -6.64 10.72
N LEU A 190 13.62 -7.80 10.92
CA LEU A 190 12.90 -9.08 11.04
C LEU A 190 12.10 -9.21 12.36
N ASP A 191 12.24 -8.25 13.28
CA ASP A 191 11.47 -8.14 14.52
C ASP A 191 10.36 -7.07 14.46
N LYS A 192 10.09 -6.50 13.27
CA LYS A 192 9.05 -5.48 13.04
C LYS A 192 7.99 -5.97 12.07
N VAL A 193 6.77 -5.49 12.28
CA VAL A 193 5.60 -5.81 11.43
C VAL A 193 5.55 -5.00 10.13
N MET A 194 6.32 -3.91 10.04
CA MET A 194 6.41 -3.03 8.88
C MET A 194 7.88 -2.93 8.40
N PRO A 195 8.11 -2.74 7.10
CA PRO A 195 9.45 -2.45 6.59
C PRO A 195 9.96 -1.11 7.13
N VAL A 196 11.27 -1.00 7.34
CA VAL A 196 11.93 0.25 7.76
C VAL A 196 11.95 1.26 6.61
N ASN A 197 12.11 0.77 5.38
CA ASN A 197 12.09 1.60 4.18
C ASN A 197 11.70 0.73 2.99
N SER A 198 10.85 1.26 2.11
CA SER A 198 10.50 0.66 0.83
C SER A 198 10.44 1.76 -0.23
N GLN A 199 11.28 1.65 -1.24
CA GLN A 199 11.31 2.59 -2.35
C GLN A 199 11.15 1.83 -3.66
N LEU A 200 10.09 2.16 -4.41
CA LEU A 200 9.81 1.60 -5.74
C LEU A 200 9.74 2.73 -6.76
N ALA A 201 10.42 2.55 -7.89
CA ALA A 201 10.34 3.43 -9.05
C ALA A 201 9.42 2.77 -10.08
N PHE A 202 8.26 3.38 -10.32
CA PHE A 202 7.28 2.91 -11.30
C PHE A 202 7.66 3.33 -12.72
N SER A 203 7.48 2.41 -13.66
CA SER A 203 7.49 2.63 -15.10
C SER A 203 6.18 2.10 -15.69
N CYS A 204 5.41 3.03 -16.28
CA CYS A 204 4.21 2.76 -17.06
C CYS A 204 4.48 3.03 -18.55
#